data_AF-A0A965ESZ3-F1
#
_entry.id   AF-A0A965ESZ3-F1
#
_cell.length_a   1.000
_cell.length_b   1.000
_cell.length_c   1.000
_cell.angle_alpha   90.00
_cell.angle_beta   90.00
_cell.angle_gamma   90.00
#
_symmetry.space_group_name_H-M   'P 1'
#
loop_
_entity.id
_entity.type
_entity.pdbx_description
1 polymer ?
#
loop_
_entity_poly.entity_id
_entity_poly.type
_entity_poly.pdbx_seq_one_letter_code
_entity_poly.pdbx_strand_id
1 'polypeptide(L)' 'MPAGEHRRVAILGGNRIPFARSDGAYAEASNQDMFTATLAGLSDRFGLDGERLGA' A
#
# COMPACT_ATOMS: atom_id res chain seq x y z
N MET A 1 17.96 9.36 29.70
CA MET A 1 17.47 9.83 28.40
C MET A 1 16.18 10.58 28.67
N PRO A 2 16.04 11.88 28.36
CA PRO A 2 14.73 12.51 28.45
C PRO A 2 13.78 11.71 27.57
N ALA A 3 12.56 11.43 28.06
CA ALA A 3 11.53 10.82 27.24
C ALA A 3 11.20 11.82 26.13
N GLY A 4 11.90 11.69 25.01
CA GLY A 4 11.74 12.57 23.85
C GLY A 4 10.28 12.49 23.41
N GLU A 5 9.67 13.65 23.26
CA GLU A 5 8.31 13.80 22.76
C GLU A 5 8.12 12.89 21.54
N HIS A 6 7.25 11.88 21.68
CA HIS A 6 7.05 10.90 20.61
C HIS A 6 6.51 11.61 19.37
N ARG A 7 7.18 11.43 18.22
CA ARG A 7 6.69 11.93 16.94
C ARG A 7 5.31 11.32 16.69
N ARG A 8 4.31 12.18 16.56
CA ARG A 8 2.93 11.77 16.28
C ARG A 8 2.88 11.18 14.88
N VAL A 9 2.29 10.00 14.77
CA VAL A 9 2.11 9.27 13.51
C VAL A 9 0.64 8.91 13.35
N ALA A 10 0.17 8.87 12.11
CA ALA A 10 -1.21 8.52 11.76
C ALA A 10 -1.23 7.63 10.51
N ILE A 11 -2.24 6.77 10.43
CA ILE A 11 -2.55 5.98 9.23
C ILE A 11 -3.57 6.79 8.43
N LEU A 12 -3.15 7.32 7.28
CA LEU A 12 -4.00 8.15 6.43
C LEU A 12 -4.99 7.33 5.60
N GLY A 13 -4.67 6.06 5.38
CA GLY A 13 -5.55 5.12 4.71
C GLY A 13 -4.84 3.85 4.27
N GLY A 14 -5.51 3.07 3.42
CA GLY A 14 -4.98 1.82 2.90
C GLY A 14 -5.74 1.36 1.66
N ASN A 15 -5.09 0.51 0.88
CA ASN A 15 -5.65 -0.12 -0.31
C ASN A 15 -5.27 -1.60 -0.33
N ARG A 16 -6.11 -2.43 -0.96
CA ARG A 16 -5.85 -3.86 -1.13
C ARG A 16 -6.49 -4.38 -2.41
N ILE A 17 -5.90 -5.41 -2.99
CA ILE A 17 -6.60 -6.25 -3.96
C ILE A 17 -7.72 -7.06 -3.28
N PRO A 18 -8.76 -7.48 -4.02
CA PRO A 18 -9.75 -8.43 -3.52
C PRO A 18 -9.10 -9.71 -3.00
N PHE A 19 -9.65 -10.31 -1.96
CA PHE A 19 -9.15 -11.59 -1.49
C PHE A 19 -9.62 -12.71 -2.43
N ALA A 20 -8.71 -13.62 -2.75
CA ALA A 20 -8.98 -14.80 -3.55
C ALA A 20 -8.47 -16.05 -2.82
N ARG A 21 -9.06 -17.20 -3.13
CA ARG A 21 -8.50 -18.50 -2.71
C ARG A 21 -7.22 -18.80 -3.49
N SER A 22 -6.34 -19.60 -2.89
CA SER A 22 -5.21 -20.21 -3.60
C SER A 22 -5.69 -20.97 -4.82
N ASP A 23 -4.92 -20.92 -5.89
CA ASP A 23 -5.24 -21.50 -7.20
C ASP A 23 -6.56 -20.96 -7.83
N GLY A 24 -7.02 -19.80 -7.37
CA GLY A 24 -8.21 -19.10 -7.89
C GLY A 24 -7.88 -17.94 -8.81
N ALA A 25 -8.49 -16.78 -8.56
CA ALA A 25 -8.43 -15.60 -9.44
C ALA A 25 -7.03 -15.02 -9.70
N TYR A 26 -6.05 -15.36 -8.86
CA TYR A 26 -4.65 -14.93 -9.01
C TYR A 26 -3.69 -16.12 -9.23
N ALA A 27 -4.20 -17.28 -9.65
CA ALA A 27 -3.39 -18.49 -9.81
C ALA A 27 -2.17 -18.31 -10.73
N GLU A 28 -2.34 -17.49 -11.78
CA GLU A 28 -1.30 -17.21 -12.77
C GLU A 28 -0.60 -15.86 -12.52
N ALA A 29 -1.02 -15.10 -11.52
CA ALA A 29 -0.42 -13.81 -11.19
C ALA A 29 0.80 -13.99 -10.29
N SER A 30 1.85 -13.23 -10.56
CA SER A 30 3.00 -13.19 -9.65
C SER A 30 2.70 -12.33 -8.42
N ASN A 31 3.50 -12.52 -7.36
CA ASN A 31 3.47 -11.63 -6.21
C ASN A 31 3.73 -10.17 -6.58
N GLN A 32 4.56 -9.93 -7.60
CA GLN A 32 4.86 -8.59 -8.08
C GLN A 32 3.67 -7.95 -8.78
N ASP A 33 2.89 -8.71 -9.55
CA ASP A 33 1.67 -8.21 -10.20
C ASP A 33 0.65 -7.79 -9.13
N MET A 34 0.42 -8.64 -8.14
CA MET A 34 -0.49 -8.37 -7.02
C MET A 34 -0.06 -7.18 -6.17
N PHE A 35 1.24 -7.07 -5.89
CA PHE A 35 1.80 -5.95 -5.14
C PHE A 35 1.69 -4.64 -5.93
N THR A 36 2.03 -4.66 -7.21
CA THR A 36 1.96 -3.49 -8.10
C THR A 36 0.52 -3.02 -8.27
N ALA A 37 -0.43 -3.93 -8.44
CA ALA A 37 -1.86 -3.59 -8.49
C ALA A 37 -2.35 -2.92 -7.19
N THR A 38 -1.87 -3.39 -6.03
CA THR A 38 -2.19 -2.76 -4.74
C THR A 38 -1.63 -1.35 -4.64
N LEU A 39 -0.37 -1.15 -5.05
CA LEU A 39 0.31 0.14 -5.00
C LEU A 39 -0.28 1.15 -5.99
N ALA A 40 -0.58 0.73 -7.22
CA ALA A 40 -1.24 1.57 -8.22
C ALA A 40 -2.60 2.07 -7.70
N GLY A 41 -3.45 1.17 -7.20
CA GLY A 41 -4.74 1.59 -6.63
C GLY A 41 -4.61 2.43 -5.35
N LEU A 42 -3.50 2.33 -4.61
CA LEU A 42 -3.21 3.24 -3.50
C LEU A 42 -2.86 4.63 -4.04
N SER A 43 -1.99 4.70 -5.04
CA SER A 43 -1.59 5.95 -5.70
C SER A 43 -2.81 6.68 -6.25
N ASP A 44 -3.63 6.00 -7.04
CA ASP A 44 -4.84 6.56 -7.66
C ASP A 44 -5.83 7.07 -6.61
N ARG A 45 -6.05 6.28 -5.54
CA ARG A 45 -7.01 6.61 -4.49
C ARG A 45 -6.63 7.87 -3.71
N PHE A 46 -5.34 8.11 -3.51
CA PHE A 46 -4.83 9.23 -2.73
C PHE A 46 -4.22 10.34 -3.61
N GLY A 47 -4.25 10.21 -4.94
CA GLY A 47 -3.71 11.18 -5.89
C GLY A 47 -2.21 11.39 -5.73
N LEU A 48 -1.43 10.31 -5.59
CA LEU A 48 0.01 10.36 -5.28
C LEU A 48 0.91 10.25 -6.52
N ASP A 49 0.35 10.28 -7.72
CA ASP A 49 1.12 10.10 -8.94
C ASP A 49 2.12 11.24 -9.15
N GLY A 50 3.38 10.88 -9.34
CA GLY A 50 4.48 11.84 -9.50
C GLY A 50 4.96 12.47 -8.19
N GLU A 51 4.32 12.18 -7.06
CA GLU A 51 4.73 12.70 -5.75
C GLU A 51 5.89 11.91 -5.16
N ARG A 52 6.81 12.62 -4.51
CA ARG A 52 7.87 11.98 -3.72
C ARG A 52 7.34 11.66 -2.32
N LEU A 53 7.29 10.38 -1.99
CA LEU A 53 6.91 9.93 -0.65
C LEU A 53 8.10 10.02 0.32
N GLY A 54 7.88 10.68 1.47
CA GLY A 54 8.88 10.85 2.51
C GLY A 54 9.83 12.03 2.27
N ALA A 55 10.65 12.32 3.30
CA ALA A 55 11.71 13.32 3.28
C ALA A 55 13.08 12.63 3.34
#